data_AF-A0A496NHW8-F1
#
_entry.id   AF-A0A496NHW8-F1
#
_cell.length_a   1.000
_cell.length_b   1.000
_cell.length_c   1.000
_cell.angle_alpha   90.00
_cell.angle_beta   90.00
_cell.angle_gamma   90.00
#
_symmetry.space_group_name_H-M   'P 1'
#
loop_
_entity.id
_entity.type
_entity.pdbx_description
1 polymer ?
#
loop_
_entity_poly.entity_id
_entity_poly.type
_entity_poly.pdbx_seq_one_letter_code
_entity_poly.pdbx_strand_id
1 'polypeptide(L)'
;MVTLEQKLAELEQKTARIKDKIKKQDTAEKVVIGGMMLAYARKNPNNAKRLLEIMQSELKEHDLKRVQRAVDNLNLIVGNAQLANLDGGSYANP
;
A
#
# COMPACT_ATOMS: atom_id res chain seq x y z
N MET A 1 50.17 9.59 7.80
CA MET A 1 49.23 10.51 8.48
C MET A 1 48.04 10.65 7.55
N VAL A 2 46.80 10.37 7.99
CA VAL A 2 45.61 10.49 7.13
C VAL A 2 45.35 11.97 6.87
N THR A 3 45.24 12.39 5.61
CA THR A 3 44.99 13.79 5.26
C THR A 3 43.56 14.19 5.62
N LEU A 4 43.29 15.48 5.79
CA LEU A 4 41.93 15.96 6.06
C LEU A 4 40.96 15.60 4.93
N GLU A 5 41.44 15.59 3.69
CA GLU A 5 40.67 15.16 2.51
C GLU A 5 40.27 13.68 2.59
N GLN A 6 41.19 12.81 3.01
CA GLN A 6 40.89 11.39 3.21
C GLN A 6 39.86 11.17 4.33
N LYS A 7 39.94 11.94 5.43
CA LYS A 7 38.93 11.90 6.49
C LYS A 7 37.56 12.42 6.02
N LEU A 8 37.54 13.46 5.20
CA LEU A 8 36.30 13.99 4.61
C LEU A 8 35.63 12.94 3.73
N ALA A 9 36.39 12.33 2.82
CA ALA A 9 35.87 11.27 1.93
C ALA A 9 35.32 10.07 2.72
N GLU A 10 35.96 9.67 3.82
CA GLU A 10 35.47 8.60 4.69
C GLU A 10 34.14 8.95 5.37
N LEU A 11 34.00 10.19 5.86
CA LEU A 11 32.77 10.68 6.48
C LEU A 11 31.62 10.81 5.48
N GLU A 12 31.90 11.28 4.27
CA GLU A 12 30.92 11.35 3.20
C GLU A 12 30.43 9.95 2.81
N GLN A 13 31.33 8.98 2.69
CA GLN A 13 30.97 7.59 2.41
C GLN A 13 30.13 6.97 3.53
N LYS A 14 30.49 7.21 4.80
CA LYS A 14 29.69 6.76 5.95
C LYS A 14 28.29 7.39 5.93
N THR A 15 28.21 8.68 5.64
CA THR A 15 26.95 9.41 5.55
C THR A 15 26.06 8.86 4.44
N ALA A 16 26.61 8.60 3.25
CA ALA A 16 25.88 8.00 2.13
C ALA A 16 25.31 6.62 2.51
N ARG A 17 26.13 5.76 3.14
CA ARG A 17 25.68 4.43 3.60
C ARG A 17 24.55 4.51 4.63
N ILE A 18 24.63 5.46 5.57
CA ILE A 18 23.58 5.66 6.58
C ILE A 18 22.29 6.13 5.91
N LYS A 19 22.36 7.10 5.01
CA LYS A 19 21.20 7.59 4.24
C LYS A 19 20.52 6.46 3.45
N ASP A 20 21.31 5.59 2.83
CA ASP A 20 20.78 4.44 2.08
C ASP A 20 20.10 3.42 2.99
N LYS A 21 20.66 3.16 4.19
CA LYS A 21 20.02 2.27 5.17
C LYS A 21 18.67 2.83 5.62
N ILE A 22 18.59 4.13 5.89
CA ILE A 22 17.33 4.79 6.28
C ILE A 22 16.28 4.65 5.17
N LYS A 23 16.65 4.92 3.91
CA LYS A 23 15.72 4.76 2.77
C LYS A 23 15.23 3.32 2.62
N LYS A 24 16.12 2.33 2.82
CA LYS A 24 15.75 0.90 2.77
C LYS A 24 14.79 0.52 3.89
N GLN A 25 15.01 1.04 5.10
CA GLN A 25 14.11 0.81 6.24
C GLN A 25 12.74 1.44 5.99
N ASP A 26 12.68 2.71 5.58
CA ASP A 26 11.42 3.39 5.24
C ASP A 26 10.65 2.65 4.14
N THR A 27 11.34 2.16 3.10
CA THR A 27 10.72 1.34 2.05
C THR A 27 10.17 0.03 2.60
N ALA A 28 10.95 -0.66 3.45
CA ALA A 28 10.52 -1.92 4.05
C ALA A 28 9.28 -1.74 4.95
N GLU A 29 9.26 -0.70 5.79
CA GLU A 29 8.11 -0.37 6.64
C GLU A 29 6.86 -0.10 5.80
N LYS A 30 6.98 0.70 4.74
CA LYS A 30 5.87 0.96 3.80
C LYS A 30 5.35 -0.31 3.14
N VAL A 31 6.23 -1.22 2.74
CA VAL A 31 5.84 -2.52 2.15
C VAL A 31 5.09 -3.38 3.15
N VAL A 32 5.59 -3.47 4.39
CA VAL A 32 4.94 -4.25 5.47
C VAL A 32 3.56 -3.68 5.78
N ILE A 33 3.44 -2.37 5.99
CA ILE A 33 2.18 -1.69 6.28
C ILE A 33 1.20 -1.85 5.10
N GLY A 34 1.66 -1.65 3.87
CA GLY A 34 0.84 -1.83 2.66
C GLY A 34 0.31 -3.27 2.54
N GLY A 35 1.17 -4.27 2.74
CA GLY A 35 0.77 -5.68 2.75
C GLY A 35 -0.26 -5.99 3.83
N MET A 36 -0.06 -5.49 5.04
CA MET A 36 -1.00 -5.63 6.15
C MET A 36 -2.37 -4.99 5.84
N MET A 37 -2.40 -3.78 5.29
CA MET A 37 -3.64 -3.08 4.93
C MET A 37 -4.42 -3.82 3.85
N LEU A 38 -3.73 -4.37 2.84
CA LEU A 38 -4.37 -5.20 1.82
C LEU A 38 -4.94 -6.49 2.41
N ALA A 39 -4.22 -7.14 3.33
CA ALA A 39 -4.72 -8.32 4.04
C ALA A 39 -5.94 -7.99 4.91
N TYR A 40 -5.95 -6.84 5.59
CA TYR A 40 -7.07 -6.34 6.37
C TYR A 40 -8.32 -6.07 5.50
N ALA A 41 -8.13 -5.41 4.35
CA ALA A 41 -9.18 -5.10 3.40
C ALA A 41 -9.86 -6.35 2.84
N ARG A 42 -9.09 -7.40 2.55
CA ARG A 42 -9.60 -8.67 2.00
C ARG A 42 -10.52 -9.46 2.95
N LYS A 43 -10.47 -9.19 4.26
CA LYS A 43 -11.28 -9.91 5.25
C LYS A 43 -12.74 -9.50 5.28
N ASN A 44 -13.08 -8.29 4.80
CA ASN A 44 -14.43 -7.76 4.86
C ASN A 44 -14.67 -6.79 3.69
N PRO A 45 -15.73 -6.96 2.89
CA PRO A 45 -16.05 -6.06 1.78
C PRO A 45 -16.16 -4.57 2.18
N ASN A 46 -16.62 -4.26 3.40
CA ASN A 46 -16.66 -2.89 3.89
C ASN A 46 -15.25 -2.30 4.09
N ASN A 47 -14.28 -3.12 4.53
CA ASN A 47 -12.89 -2.70 4.67
C ASN A 47 -12.25 -2.48 3.29
N ALA A 48 -12.55 -3.35 2.31
CA ALA A 48 -12.11 -3.17 0.94
C ALA A 48 -12.65 -1.87 0.33
N LYS A 49 -13.95 -1.58 0.53
CA LYS A 49 -14.57 -0.33 0.11
C LYS A 49 -13.90 0.88 0.76
N ARG A 50 -13.70 0.86 2.07
CA ARG A 50 -13.04 1.96 2.80
C ARG A 50 -11.61 2.19 2.32
N LEU A 51 -10.84 1.13 2.06
CA LEU A 51 -9.48 1.26 1.53
C LEU A 51 -9.48 1.85 0.12
N LEU A 52 -10.43 1.46 -0.74
CA LEU A 52 -10.60 2.06 -2.07
C LEU A 52 -10.90 3.56 -2.00
N GLU A 53 -11.79 3.98 -1.09
CA GLU A 53 -12.12 5.40 -0.88
C GLU A 53 -10.88 6.20 -0.45
N ILE A 54 -10.10 5.68 0.49
CA ILE A 54 -8.83 6.30 0.92
C ILE A 54 -7.84 6.37 -0.25
N MET A 55 -7.70 5.30 -1.03
CA MET A 55 -6.81 5.29 -2.19
C MET A 55 -7.21 6.35 -3.21
N GLN A 56 -8.51 6.54 -3.44
CA GLN A 56 -9.02 7.58 -4.36
C GLN A 56 -8.83 9.00 -3.83
N SER A 57 -8.90 9.22 -2.51
CA SER A 57 -8.71 10.55 -1.92
C SER A 57 -7.24 10.95 -1.79
N GLU A 58 -6.36 10.01 -1.45
CA GLU A 58 -4.97 10.30 -1.09
C GLU A 58 -3.99 10.13 -2.26
N LEU A 59 -4.29 9.28 -3.24
CA LEU A 59 -3.38 9.00 -4.34
C LEU A 59 -3.66 9.90 -5.55
N LYS A 60 -2.58 10.40 -6.16
CA LYS A 60 -2.66 11.04 -7.48
C LYS A 60 -3.01 10.00 -8.54
N GLU A 61 -3.62 10.44 -9.64
CA GLU A 61 -4.04 9.56 -10.74
C GLU A 61 -2.91 8.64 -11.26
N HIS A 62 -1.70 9.17 -11.36
CA HIS A 62 -0.53 8.39 -11.74
C HIS A 62 -0.21 7.26 -10.74
N ASP A 63 -0.27 7.55 -9.44
CA ASP A 63 -0.01 6.55 -8.42
C ASP A 63 -1.16 5.53 -8.33
N LEU A 64 -2.41 5.94 -8.57
CA LEU A 64 -3.55 5.03 -8.76
C LEU A 64 -3.28 4.02 -9.89
N LYS A 65 -2.79 4.50 -11.05
CA LYS A 65 -2.40 3.63 -12.17
C LYS A 65 -1.32 2.62 -11.79
N ARG A 66 -0.35 3.01 -10.96
CA ARG A 66 0.72 2.10 -10.48
C ARG A 66 0.17 0.97 -9.61
N VAL A 67 -0.91 1.21 -8.87
CA VAL A 67 -1.53 0.23 -7.97
C VAL A 67 -2.82 -0.37 -8.54
N GLN A 68 -3.07 -0.23 -9.84
CA GLN A 68 -4.32 -0.62 -10.49
C GLN A 68 -4.72 -2.07 -10.18
N ARG A 69 -3.75 -2.99 -10.21
CA ARG A 69 -4.00 -4.41 -9.86
C ARG A 69 -4.58 -4.57 -8.44
N ALA A 70 -4.15 -3.77 -7.47
CA ALA A 70 -4.71 -3.82 -6.12
C ALA A 70 -6.13 -3.26 -6.09
N VAL A 71 -6.36 -2.14 -6.78
CA VAL A 71 -7.68 -1.51 -6.93
C VAL A 71 -8.68 -2.49 -7.56
N ASP A 72 -8.32 -3.16 -8.65
CA ASP A 72 -9.20 -4.12 -9.33
C ASP A 72 -9.60 -5.28 -8.41
N ASN A 73 -8.66 -5.84 -7.67
CA ASN A 73 -8.94 -6.91 -6.71
C ASN A 73 -9.89 -6.48 -5.59
N LEU A 74 -9.71 -5.25 -5.07
CA LEU A 74 -10.60 -4.71 -4.04
C LEU A 74 -12.00 -4.45 -4.61
N ASN A 75 -12.11 -3.92 -5.82
CA ASN A 75 -13.40 -3.71 -6.51
C ASN A 75 -14.15 -5.04 -6.72
N LEU A 76 -13.44 -6.11 -7.10
CA LEU A 76 -14.05 -7.45 -7.23
C LEU A 76 -14.64 -7.94 -5.89
N ILE A 77 -13.93 -7.75 -4.77
CA ILE A 77 -14.42 -8.14 -3.45
C ILE A 77 -15.70 -7.36 -3.11
N VAL A 78 -15.71 -6.05 -3.36
CA VAL A 78 -16.88 -5.20 -3.12
C VAL A 78 -18.05 -5.60 -4.02
N GLY A 79 -17.80 -5.80 -5.32
CA GLY A 79 -18.83 -6.18 -6.30
C GLY A 79 -19.44 -7.54 -5.99
N ASN A 80 -18.63 -8.55 -5.67
CA ASN A 80 -19.12 -9.89 -5.31
C ASN A 80 -20.01 -9.85 -4.07
N ALA A 81 -19.65 -9.04 -3.07
CA ALA A 81 -20.47 -8.87 -1.87
C ALA A 81 -21.81 -8.18 -2.18
N GLN A 82 -21.82 -7.20 -3.09
CA GLN A 82 -23.05 -6.55 -3.53
C GLN A 82 -23.97 -7.54 -4.26
N LEU A 83 -23.42 -8.35 -5.17
CA LEU A 83 -24.17 -9.38 -5.89
C LEU A 83 -24.79 -10.41 -4.94
N ALA A 84 -24.02 -10.91 -3.96
CA ALA A 84 -24.51 -11.87 -2.98
C ALA A 84 -25.69 -11.34 -2.14
N ASN A 85 -25.70 -10.04 -1.85
CA ASN A 85 -26.81 -9.40 -1.12
C ASN A 85 -28.08 -9.23 -1.97
N LEU A 86 -27.95 -9.13 -3.30
CA LEU A 86 -29.09 -9.04 -4.22
C LEU A 86 -29.79 -10.40 -4.37
N ASP A 87 -29.03 -11.48 -4.49
CA ASP A 87 -29.58 -12.84 -4.65
C ASP A 87 -30.25 -13.37 -3.36
N GLY A 88 -29.77 -12.94 -2.19
CA GLY A 88 -30.34 -13.31 -0.89
C GLY A 88 -31.70 -12.64 -0.57
N GLY A 89 -32.07 -11.58 -1.28
CA GLY A 89 -33.32 -10.84 -1.07
C GLY A 89 -34.52 -11.32 -1.91
N SER A 90 -34.29 -12.16 -2.93
CA SER A 90 -35.31 -12.50 -3.93
C SER A 90 -36.18 -13.72 -3.58
N TYR A 91 -35.76 -14.54 -2.60
CA TYR A 91 -36.49 -15.76 -2.19
C TYR A 91 -37.35 -15.59 -0.91
N ALA A 92 -37.47 -14.37 -0.39
CA ALA A 92 -38.23 -14.09 0.83
C ALA A 92 -39.53 -13.33 0.52
N ASN A 93 -40.43 -13.93 -0.27
CA ASN A 93 -41.86 -13.58 -0.26
C ASN A 93 -42.67 -14.73 -0.88
N PRO A 94 -43.44 -15.51 -0.08
CA PRO A 94 -44.56 -16.31 -0.60
C PRO A 94 -45.79 -15.44 -0.91
#